data_AF-A0A956URP3-F1
#
_entry.id   AF-A0A956URP3-F1
#
_cell.length_a   1.000
_cell.length_b   1.000
_cell.length_c   1.000
_cell.angle_alpha   90.00
_cell.angle_beta   90.00
_cell.angle_gamma   90.00
#
_symmetry.space_group_name_H-M   'P 1'
#
loop_
_entity.id
_entity.type
_entity.pdbx_description
1 polymer ?
#
loop_
_entity_poly.entity_id
_entity_poly.type
_entity_poly.pdbx_seq_one_letter_code
_entity_poly.pdbx_strand_id
1 'polypeptide(L)'
;MYAHRRDVPYHPEAFGVLRSLAESHEPFGIPWHCLTEFLSVVTNARLWQGTHTSTTRAVEQVEAWLGAPGAVALGEGPGFARIWSEVMRESGVSGGQVHDARVAAVCLYHGVSEFLTVDRDFSRFPRLMTRNPLVA
;
A
#
# COMPACT_ATOMS: atom_id res chain seq x y z
N MET A 1 -1.93 -5.80 -4.82
CA MET A 1 -1.85 -6.54 -6.10
C MET A 1 -1.72 -8.05 -5.87
N TYR A 2 -0.64 -8.53 -5.23
CA TYR A 2 -0.39 -9.97 -5.01
C TYR A 2 -1.53 -10.72 -4.32
N ALA A 3 -2.16 -10.13 -3.31
CA ALA A 3 -3.30 -10.76 -2.62
C ALA A 3 -4.60 -10.85 -3.45
N HIS A 4 -4.70 -10.14 -4.58
CA HIS A 4 -5.88 -10.12 -5.45
C HIS A 4 -5.72 -11.00 -6.69
N ARG A 5 -4.57 -10.87 -7.37
CA ARG A 5 -4.26 -11.64 -8.57
C ARG A 5 -3.78 -13.03 -8.19
N ARG A 6 -4.46 -14.09 -8.63
CA ARG A 6 -4.08 -15.49 -8.33
C ARG A 6 -2.98 -16.04 -9.23
N ASP A 7 -2.75 -15.36 -10.34
CA ASP A 7 -1.84 -15.71 -11.42
C ASP A 7 -0.46 -15.08 -11.28
N VAL A 8 -0.23 -14.30 -10.21
CA VAL A 8 1.09 -13.74 -9.89
C VAL A 8 1.80 -14.54 -8.81
N PRO A 9 3.15 -14.53 -8.78
CA PRO A 9 3.92 -15.11 -7.69
C PRO A 9 3.51 -14.53 -6.33
N TYR A 10 3.68 -15.32 -5.27
CA TYR A 10 3.41 -14.93 -3.87
C TYR A 10 1.94 -14.62 -3.53
N HIS A 11 0.99 -15.00 -4.40
CA HIS A 11 -0.44 -14.84 -4.10
C HIS A 11 -0.86 -15.52 -2.79
N PRO A 12 -0.53 -16.81 -2.54
CA PRO A 12 -0.95 -17.49 -1.31
C PRO A 12 -0.46 -16.77 -0.04
N GLU A 13 0.79 -16.33 -0.03
CA GLU A 13 1.43 -15.66 1.10
C GLU A 13 0.82 -14.26 1.32
N ALA A 14 0.70 -13.46 0.25
CA ALA A 14 0.12 -12.12 0.35
C ALA A 14 -1.36 -12.15 0.74
N PHE A 15 -2.12 -13.12 0.24
CA PHE A 15 -3.50 -13.35 0.64
C PHE A 15 -3.58 -13.74 2.13
N GLY A 16 -2.70 -14.64 2.59
CA GLY A 16 -2.61 -15.04 4.00
C GLY A 16 -2.36 -13.85 4.93
N VAL A 17 -1.44 -12.96 4.56
CA VAL A 17 -1.12 -11.75 5.33
C VAL A 17 -2.34 -10.82 5.44
N LEU A 18 -2.97 -10.45 4.31
CA LEU A 18 -4.16 -9.57 4.35
C LEU A 18 -5.32 -10.22 5.09
N ARG A 19 -5.51 -11.53 4.93
CA ARG A 19 -6.52 -12.28 5.67
C ARG A 19 -6.28 -12.22 7.17
N SER A 20 -5.04 -12.44 7.63
CA SER A 20 -4.72 -12.36 9.05
C SER A 20 -4.98 -10.97 9.64
N LEU A 21 -4.69 -9.89 8.89
CA LEU A 21 -4.98 -8.52 9.32
C LEU A 21 -6.47 -8.26 9.40
N ALA A 22 -7.22 -8.71 8.39
CA ALA A 22 -8.68 -8.55 8.36
C ALA A 22 -9.38 -9.33 9.49
N GLU A 23 -8.84 -10.48 9.89
CA GLU A 23 -9.39 -11.36 10.92
C GLU A 23 -8.90 -11.01 12.35
N SER A 24 -7.75 -10.34 12.52
CA SER A 24 -7.17 -10.06 13.85
C SER A 24 -7.92 -9.04 14.69
N HIS A 25 -8.82 -8.25 14.09
CA HIS A 25 -9.50 -7.11 14.70
C HIS A 25 -8.57 -5.99 15.20
N GLU A 26 -7.25 -6.10 14.96
CA GLU A 26 -6.31 -5.02 15.26
C GLU A 26 -6.41 -3.93 14.18
N PRO A 27 -6.21 -2.64 14.53
CA PRO A 27 -6.19 -1.58 13.53
C PRO A 27 -5.05 -1.75 12.53
N PHE A 28 -5.37 -1.67 11.24
CA PHE A 28 -4.37 -1.64 10.16
C PHE A 28 -4.72 -0.58 9.12
N GLY A 29 -3.69 0.11 8.64
CA GLY A 29 -3.84 1.21 7.69
C GLY A 29 -3.63 0.78 6.24
N ILE A 30 -4.44 1.31 5.33
CA ILE A 30 -4.20 1.23 3.88
C ILE A 30 -4.12 2.64 3.31
N PRO A 31 -2.95 3.10 2.84
CA PRO A 31 -2.84 4.38 2.15
C PRO A 31 -3.74 4.46 0.92
N TRP A 32 -4.47 5.56 0.76
CA TRP A 32 -5.29 5.82 -0.44
C TRP A 32 -4.47 5.77 -1.73
N HIS A 33 -3.19 6.16 -1.67
CA HIS A 33 -2.27 6.03 -2.81
C HIS A 33 -2.06 4.58 -3.22
N CYS A 34 -1.86 3.67 -2.26
CA CYS A 34 -1.71 2.24 -2.56
C CYS A 34 -2.99 1.64 -3.17
N LEU A 35 -4.18 2.10 -2.72
CA LEU A 35 -5.46 1.69 -3.33
C LEU A 35 -5.60 2.21 -4.77
N THR A 36 -5.20 3.46 -4.99
CA THR A 36 -5.25 4.10 -6.32
C THR A 36 -4.27 3.44 -7.29
N GLU A 37 -3.05 3.13 -6.83
CA GLU A 37 -2.06 2.40 -7.59
C GLU A 37 -2.50 0.96 -7.86
N PHE A 38 -3.08 0.28 -6.87
CA PHE A 38 -3.67 -1.04 -7.08
C PHE A 38 -4.69 -1.01 -8.22
N LEU A 39 -5.63 -0.06 -8.19
CA LEU A 39 -6.64 0.11 -9.24
C LEU A 39 -5.98 0.36 -10.60
N SER A 40 -5.01 1.28 -10.68
CA SER A 40 -4.34 1.62 -11.94
C SER A 40 -3.59 0.43 -12.53
N VAL A 41 -2.99 -0.41 -11.70
CA VAL A 41 -2.23 -1.59 -12.13
C VAL A 41 -3.16 -2.71 -12.56
N VAL A 42 -4.12 -3.14 -11.72
CA VAL A 42 -4.91 -4.36 -12.01
C VAL A 42 -5.93 -4.17 -13.12
N THR A 43 -6.31 -2.93 -13.42
CA THR A 43 -7.24 -2.60 -14.52
C THR A 43 -6.55 -2.31 -15.85
N ASN A 44 -5.21 -2.27 -15.88
CA ASN A 44 -4.47 -1.93 -17.09
C ASN A 44 -4.45 -3.09 -18.10
N ALA A 45 -5.29 -3.01 -19.14
CA ALA A 45 -5.39 -4.02 -20.19
C ALA A 45 -4.06 -4.32 -20.90
N ARG A 46 -3.18 -3.32 -21.05
CA ARG A 46 -1.87 -3.47 -21.70
C ARG A 46 -0.90 -4.27 -20.83
N LEU A 47 -0.89 -4.03 -19.52
CA LEU A 47 -0.04 -4.79 -18.59
C LEU A 47 -0.46 -6.26 -18.51
N TRP A 48 -1.77 -6.54 -18.60
CA TRP A 48 -2.33 -7.87 -18.40
C TRP A 48 -2.76 -8.59 -19.69
N GLN A 49 -2.40 -8.08 -20.87
CA GLN A 49 -2.68 -8.71 -22.17
C GLN A 49 -4.14 -9.15 -22.33
N GLY A 50 -5.08 -8.30 -21.90
CA GLY A 50 -6.52 -8.59 -21.95
C GLY A 50 -7.11 -9.33 -20.74
N THR A 51 -6.28 -9.91 -19.86
CA THR A 51 -6.73 -10.62 -18.64
C THR A 51 -6.87 -9.72 -17.40
N HIS A 52 -6.81 -8.40 -17.58
CA HIS A 52 -6.97 -7.41 -16.51
C HIS A 52 -8.28 -7.59 -15.70
N THR A 53 -8.26 -7.14 -14.45
CA THR A 53 -9.48 -7.06 -13.63
C THR A 53 -10.32 -5.89 -14.13
N SER A 54 -11.64 -6.08 -14.24
CA SER A 54 -12.54 -4.96 -14.57
C SER A 54 -12.54 -3.92 -13.46
N THR A 55 -12.78 -2.65 -13.79
CA THR A 55 -12.86 -1.57 -12.81
C THR A 55 -13.86 -1.87 -11.70
N THR A 56 -15.05 -2.38 -12.04
CA THR A 56 -16.07 -2.77 -11.06
C THR A 56 -15.53 -3.78 -10.05
N ARG A 57 -14.90 -4.88 -10.51
CA ARG A 57 -14.36 -5.91 -9.61
C ARG A 57 -13.20 -5.40 -8.78
N ALA A 58 -12.40 -4.48 -9.32
CA ALA A 58 -11.30 -3.89 -8.58
C ALA A 58 -11.82 -2.94 -7.48
N VAL A 59 -12.89 -2.18 -7.75
CA VAL A 59 -13.58 -1.34 -6.75
C VAL A 59 -14.23 -2.19 -5.66
N GLU A 60 -14.98 -3.24 -6.03
CA GLU A 60 -15.54 -4.22 -5.07
C GLU A 60 -14.46 -4.79 -4.15
N GLN A 61 -13.26 -5.06 -4.68
CA GLN A 61 -12.15 -5.54 -3.86
C GLN A 61 -11.62 -4.47 -2.88
N VAL A 62 -11.55 -3.21 -3.30
CA VAL A 62 -11.17 -2.09 -2.42
C VAL A 62 -12.20 -1.91 -1.31
N GLU A 63 -13.49 -1.93 -1.65
CA GLU A 63 -14.59 -1.87 -0.69
C GLU A 63 -14.53 -3.03 0.30
N ALA A 64 -14.23 -4.25 -0.17
CA ALA A 64 -14.06 -5.41 0.69
C ALA A 64 -12.89 -5.26 1.68
N TRP A 65 -11.76 -4.70 1.26
CA TRP A 65 -10.64 -4.44 2.17
C TRP A 65 -10.96 -3.36 3.20
N LEU A 66 -11.60 -2.27 2.76
CA LEU A 66 -11.99 -1.17 3.64
C LEU A 66 -13.17 -1.52 4.56
N GLY A 67 -13.95 -2.56 4.23
CA GLY A 67 -15.02 -3.08 5.06
C GLY A 67 -14.56 -4.00 6.19
N ALA A 68 -13.27 -4.36 6.26
CA ALA A 68 -12.75 -5.17 7.36
C ALA A 68 -12.76 -4.38 8.69
N PRO A 69 -13.11 -4.99 9.84
CA PRO A 69 -13.32 -4.27 11.10
C PRO A 69 -12.16 -3.38 11.58
N GLY A 70 -10.91 -3.74 11.27
CA GLY A 70 -9.71 -2.99 11.64
C GLY A 70 -9.17 -2.05 10.54
N ALA A 71 -9.76 -2.03 9.35
CA ALA A 71 -9.21 -1.29 8.22
C ALA A 71 -9.44 0.21 8.34
N VAL A 72 -8.36 0.98 8.16
CA VAL A 72 -8.41 2.46 8.10
C VAL A 72 -7.77 2.95 6.81
N ALA A 73 -8.52 3.72 6.01
CA ALA A 73 -7.96 4.37 4.84
C ALA A 73 -7.10 5.56 5.25
N LEU A 74 -5.80 5.51 4.96
CA LEU A 74 -4.87 6.58 5.32
C LEU A 74 -4.83 7.64 4.22
N GLY A 75 -5.28 8.85 4.57
CA GLY A 75 -5.31 10.01 3.69
C GLY A 75 -4.46 11.17 4.20
N GLU A 76 -4.42 12.24 3.42
CA GLU A 76 -3.69 13.46 3.75
C GLU A 76 -4.63 14.44 4.43
N GLY A 77 -4.11 15.20 5.40
CA GLY A 77 -4.91 16.15 6.17
C GLY A 77 -4.10 17.35 6.64
N PRO A 78 -4.69 18.20 7.49
CA PRO A 78 -3.99 19.32 8.09
C PRO A 78 -2.68 18.87 8.74
N GLY A 79 -1.57 19.57 8.43
CA GLY A 79 -0.23 19.26 8.93
C GLY A 79 0.57 18.25 8.10
N PHE A 80 -0.05 17.55 7.14
CA PHE A 80 0.64 16.58 6.27
C PHE A 80 1.81 17.20 5.51
N ALA A 81 1.64 18.42 4.98
CA ALA A 81 2.66 19.12 4.19
C ALA A 81 4.00 19.26 4.92
N ARG A 82 3.98 19.42 6.26
CA ARG A 82 5.19 19.49 7.08
C ARG A 82 5.95 18.16 7.03
N ILE A 83 5.28 17.06 7.37
CA ILE A 83 5.87 15.72 7.39
C ILE A 83 6.34 15.31 6.00
N TRP A 84 5.54 15.55 4.97
CA TRP A 84 5.94 15.29 3.59
C TRP A 84 7.21 16.06 3.20
N SER A 85 7.32 17.34 3.57
CA SER A 85 8.51 18.13 3.26
C SER A 85 9.76 17.65 4.00
N GLU A 86 9.62 17.15 5.24
CA GLU A 86 10.71 16.53 6.00
C GLU A 86 11.19 15.26 5.29
N VAL A 87 10.27 14.35 4.93
CA VAL A 87 10.58 13.10 4.21
C VAL A 87 11.28 13.39 2.88
N MET A 88 10.80 14.37 2.10
CA MET A 88 11.41 14.75 0.83
C MET A 88 12.84 15.27 1.00
N ARG A 89 13.09 16.11 2.01
CA ARG A 89 14.42 16.67 2.26
C ARG A 89 15.40 15.64 2.81
N GLU A 90 14.94 14.77 3.70
CA GLU A 90 15.77 13.72 4.31
C GLU A 90 16.17 12.63 3.31
N SER A 91 15.22 12.19 2.48
CA SER A 91 15.46 11.09 1.52
C SER A 91 16.15 11.54 0.23
N GLY A 92 16.03 12.82 -0.15
CA GLY A 92 16.62 13.36 -1.38
C GLY A 92 16.09 12.74 -2.67
N VAL A 93 14.95 12.04 -2.61
CA VAL A 93 14.39 11.32 -3.77
C VAL A 93 13.79 12.29 -4.79
N SER A 94 13.72 11.84 -6.04
CA SER A 94 13.18 12.63 -7.16
C SER A 94 12.52 11.72 -8.21
N GLY A 95 11.77 12.31 -9.14
CA GLY A 95 11.09 11.56 -10.21
C GLY A 95 10.02 10.61 -9.67
N GLY A 96 10.00 9.37 -10.19
CA GLY A 96 9.00 8.36 -9.80
C GLY A 96 8.99 8.03 -8.31
N GLN A 97 10.13 8.15 -7.63
CA GLN A 97 10.27 7.85 -6.19
C GLN A 97 9.54 8.84 -5.28
N VAL A 98 9.06 9.97 -5.82
CA VAL A 98 8.20 10.91 -5.09
C VAL A 98 6.88 10.25 -4.68
N HIS A 99 6.40 9.27 -5.46
CA HIS A 99 5.20 8.51 -5.11
C HIS A 99 5.43 7.66 -3.84
N ASP A 100 6.57 6.98 -3.73
CA ASP A 100 6.91 6.19 -2.54
C ASP A 100 7.15 7.09 -1.31
N ALA A 101 7.80 8.25 -1.51
CA ALA A 101 7.96 9.24 -0.44
C ALA A 101 6.62 9.76 0.08
N ARG A 102 5.61 9.89 -0.80
CA ARG A 102 4.24 10.26 -0.41
C ARG A 102 3.60 9.18 0.46
N VAL A 103 3.78 7.90 0.10
CA VAL A 103 3.31 6.76 0.91
C VAL A 103 4.02 6.72 2.25
N ALA A 104 5.35 6.88 2.28
CA ALA A 104 6.10 6.92 3.53
C ALA A 104 5.65 8.08 4.43
N ALA A 105 5.46 9.27 3.86
CA ALA A 105 4.99 10.44 4.58
C ALA A 105 3.58 10.26 5.17
N VAL A 106 2.65 9.63 4.45
CA VAL A 106 1.29 9.42 4.98
C VAL A 106 1.29 8.38 6.09
N CYS A 107 2.12 7.32 5.98
CA CYS A 107 2.33 6.38 7.07
C CYS A 107 2.88 7.06 8.33
N LEU A 108 3.90 7.91 8.18
CA LEU A 108 4.48 8.67 9.30
C LEU A 108 3.48 9.68 9.89
N TYR A 109 2.65 10.31 9.05
CA TYR A 109 1.61 11.25 9.49
C TYR A 109 0.55 10.60 10.38
N HIS A 110 0.21 9.34 10.10
CA HIS A 110 -0.73 8.55 10.92
C HIS A 110 -0.06 7.76 12.05
N GLY A 111 1.26 7.89 12.24
CA GLY A 111 1.98 7.18 13.29
C GLY A 111 2.06 5.66 13.07
N VAL A 112 2.07 5.21 11.82
CA VAL A 112 2.21 3.78 11.48
C VAL A 112 3.52 3.23 12.06
N SER A 113 3.41 2.19 12.87
CA SER A 113 4.53 1.56 13.56
C SER A 113 5.31 0.59 12.68
N GLU A 114 4.65 -0.05 11.72
CA GLU A 114 5.26 -0.99 10.78
C GLU A 114 4.57 -0.89 9.41
N PHE A 115 5.35 -0.73 8.35
CA PHE A 115 4.86 -0.72 6.97
C PHE A 115 5.22 -2.04 6.26
N LEU A 116 4.18 -2.75 5.81
CA LEU A 116 4.35 -4.03 5.12
C LEU A 116 4.63 -3.79 3.64
N THR A 117 5.82 -4.14 3.18
CA THR A 117 6.21 -3.97 1.78
C THR A 117 7.25 -4.99 1.35
N VAL A 118 7.14 -5.44 0.09
CA VAL A 118 8.17 -6.25 -0.57
C VAL A 118 9.22 -5.36 -1.26
N ASP A 119 8.94 -4.07 -1.40
CA ASP A 119 9.77 -3.12 -2.10
C ASP A 119 10.90 -2.61 -1.20
N ARG A 120 12.13 -2.90 -1.61
CA ARG A 120 13.34 -2.51 -0.90
C ARG A 120 13.63 -1.02 -1.02
N ASP A 121 13.04 -0.30 -1.98
CA ASP A 121 13.24 1.14 -2.12
C ASP A 121 12.71 1.94 -0.92
N PHE A 122 11.79 1.37 -0.13
CA PHE A 122 11.37 1.99 1.12
C PHE A 122 12.47 2.05 2.20
N SER A 123 13.60 1.35 2.03
CA SER A 123 14.79 1.50 2.88
C SER A 123 15.39 2.92 2.86
N ARG A 124 15.01 3.74 1.87
CA ARG A 124 15.38 5.16 1.76
C ARG A 124 14.66 6.06 2.76
N PHE A 125 13.65 5.55 3.48
CA PHE A 125 12.86 6.29 4.46
C PHE A 125 13.14 5.76 5.87
N PRO A 126 14.25 6.14 6.52
CA PRO A 126 14.73 5.50 7.74
C PRO A 126 13.81 5.66 8.95
N ARG A 127 12.92 6.66 8.93
CA ARG A 127 11.91 6.88 9.98
C ARG A 127 10.75 5.87 9.91
N LEU A 128 10.56 5.20 8.78
CA LEU A 128 9.49 4.23 8.58
C LEU A 128 10.04 2.82 8.76
N MET A 129 9.61 2.13 9.81
CA MET A 129 9.93 0.71 9.97
C MET A 129 9.23 -0.07 8.87
N THR A 130 9.99 -0.92 8.16
CA THR A 130 9.46 -1.76 7.09
C THR A 130 9.68 -3.23 7.39
N ARG A 131 8.72 -4.05 7.00
CA ARG A 131 8.84 -5.51 7.04
C ARG A 131 8.33 -6.10 5.74
N ASN A 132 9.08 -7.05 5.18
CA ASN A 132 8.59 -7.85 4.08
C ASN A 132 7.78 -9.02 4.66
N PRO A 133 6.45 -9.08 4.44
CA PRO A 133 5.62 -10.10 5.06
C PRO A 133 5.62 -11.43 4.26
N LEU A 134 6.32 -11.50 3.13
CA LEU A 134 6.36 -12.67 2.25
C LEU A 134 7.62 -13.52 2.40
N VAL A 135 8.54 -13.08 3.27
CA VAL A 135 9.75 -13.83 3.63
C VAL A 135 9.77 -13.98 5.16
N ALA A 136 10.17 -15.17 5.62
CA ALA A 136 10.30 -15.49 7.05
C ALA A 136 11.53 -14.82 7.67
#